data_AF-A0A1E4EQ24-F1
#
_entry.id   AF-A0A1E4EQ24-F1
#
_cell.length_a   1.000
_cell.length_b   1.000
_cell.length_c   1.000
_cell.angle_alpha   90.00
_cell.angle_beta   90.00
_cell.angle_gamma   90.00
#
_symmetry.space_group_name_H-M   'P 1'
#
loop_
_entity.id
_entity.type
_entity.pdbx_description
1 polymer ?
#
loop_
_entity_poly.entity_id
_entity_poly.type
_entity_poly.pdbx_seq_one_letter_code
_entity_poly.pdbx_strand_id
1 'polypeptide(L)'
;MMSFRANQRGFLLAFFSLTATLLHGFCCLLPLYTSFAMTLGRSILWKSAQPYLLAVQALLSVYFIARLVQARKNRSRVRMYWISLLISIVGIGLGLREAIRTKEQEQTIRILENLRYQESVALSFRHKPDLAELKMVLAEVKGVKWRKTVWEEGKLIVHYHAQQVSEEKVLQALRESGYQFARVQL
;
A
#
# COMPACT_ATOMS: atom_id res chain seq x y z
N MET A 1 46.65 2.42 -38.59
CA MET A 1 45.86 2.77 -37.38
C MET A 1 44.32 2.92 -37.60
N MET A 2 43.75 2.55 -38.76
CA MET A 2 42.30 2.67 -39.01
C MET A 2 41.47 1.40 -38.69
N SER A 3 42.10 0.23 -38.54
CA SER A 3 41.40 -1.06 -38.38
C SER A 3 40.79 -1.29 -36.97
N PHE A 4 41.35 -0.67 -35.92
CA PHE A 4 40.94 -0.94 -34.52
C PHE A 4 39.61 -0.27 -34.12
N ARG A 5 39.28 0.90 -34.71
CA ARG A 5 38.02 1.63 -34.43
C ARG A 5 36.77 0.96 -35.01
N ALA A 6 36.91 0.22 -36.12
CA ALA A 6 35.80 -0.49 -36.76
C ALA A 6 35.35 -1.70 -35.90
N ASN A 7 36.31 -2.39 -35.27
CA ASN A 7 36.02 -3.57 -34.46
C ASN A 7 35.33 -3.23 -33.13
N GLN A 8 35.71 -2.11 -32.48
CA GLN A 8 35.03 -1.61 -31.28
C GLN A 8 33.57 -1.19 -31.55
N ARG A 9 33.28 -0.58 -32.70
CA ARG A 9 31.91 -0.21 -33.07
C ARG A 9 31.03 -1.43 -33.35
N GLY A 10 31.57 -2.46 -34.00
CA GLY A 10 30.88 -3.73 -34.21
C GLY A 10 30.59 -4.46 -32.90
N PHE A 11 31.55 -4.49 -31.98
CA PHE A 11 31.38 -5.10 -30.66
C PHE A 11 30.34 -4.37 -29.81
N LEU A 12 30.37 -3.03 -29.80
CA LEU A 12 29.36 -2.22 -29.12
C LEU A 12 27.96 -2.43 -29.72
N LEU A 13 27.83 -2.44 -31.05
CA LEU A 13 26.55 -2.70 -31.71
C LEU A 13 26.02 -4.11 -31.44
N ALA A 14 26.89 -5.12 -31.42
CA ALA A 14 26.51 -6.49 -31.06
C ALA A 14 26.09 -6.60 -29.59
N PHE A 15 26.80 -5.94 -28.68
CA PHE A 15 26.46 -5.88 -27.26
C PHE A 15 25.13 -5.16 -27.02
N PHE A 16 24.90 -4.01 -27.68
CA PHE A 16 23.63 -3.29 -27.62
C PHE A 16 22.47 -4.09 -28.23
N SER A 17 22.72 -4.84 -29.31
CA SER A 17 21.72 -5.72 -29.92
C SER A 17 21.37 -6.90 -29.01
N LEU A 18 22.38 -7.55 -28.41
CA LEU A 18 22.18 -8.68 -27.51
C LEU A 18 21.46 -8.25 -26.23
N THR A 19 21.89 -7.14 -25.62
CA THR A 19 21.24 -6.56 -24.45
C THR A 19 19.82 -6.10 -24.78
N ALA A 20 19.57 -5.48 -25.92
CA ALA A 20 18.22 -5.13 -26.36
C ALA A 20 17.35 -6.39 -26.57
N THR A 21 17.90 -7.48 -27.10
CA THR A 21 17.16 -8.73 -27.34
C THR A 21 16.86 -9.46 -26.03
N LEU A 22 17.80 -9.51 -25.10
CA LEU A 22 17.61 -10.05 -23.75
C LEU A 22 16.64 -9.20 -22.94
N LEU A 23 16.73 -7.86 -23.04
CA LEU A 23 15.81 -6.93 -22.39
C LEU A 23 14.40 -7.05 -22.97
N HIS A 24 14.28 -7.27 -24.29
CA HIS A 24 12.99 -7.49 -24.94
C HIS A 24 12.41 -8.88 -24.63
N GLY A 25 13.26 -9.90 -24.55
CA GLY A 25 12.90 -11.24 -24.05
C GLY A 25 12.39 -11.17 -22.61
N PHE A 26 13.13 -10.48 -21.73
CA PHE A 26 12.67 -10.20 -20.37
C PHE A 26 11.40 -9.38 -20.36
N CYS A 27 11.22 -8.36 -21.22
CA CYS A 27 10.00 -7.55 -21.19
C CYS A 27 8.76 -8.19 -21.81
N CYS A 28 8.94 -9.18 -22.68
CA CYS A 28 7.86 -9.99 -23.24
C CYS A 28 7.52 -11.19 -22.36
N LEU A 29 8.50 -11.69 -21.59
CA LEU A 29 8.31 -12.75 -20.59
C LEU A 29 7.87 -12.21 -19.23
N LEU A 30 8.18 -10.96 -18.88
CA LEU A 30 7.76 -10.34 -17.62
C LEU A 30 6.23 -10.37 -17.45
N PRO A 31 5.42 -10.01 -18.46
CA PRO A 31 3.97 -10.06 -18.36
C PRO A 31 3.48 -11.50 -18.16
N LEU A 32 4.05 -12.47 -18.89
CA LEU A 32 3.73 -13.90 -18.71
C LEU A 32 4.14 -14.41 -17.32
N TYR A 33 5.30 -13.99 -16.82
CA TYR A 33 5.78 -14.31 -15.49
C TYR A 33 4.94 -13.62 -14.42
N THR A 34 4.45 -12.39 -14.64
CA THR A 34 3.50 -11.73 -13.74
C THR A 34 2.17 -12.46 -13.70
N SER A 35 1.69 -12.98 -14.84
CA SER A 35 0.48 -13.80 -14.91
C SER A 35 0.64 -15.18 -14.27
N PHE A 36 1.83 -15.80 -14.36
CA PHE A 36 2.13 -17.07 -13.67
C PHE A 36 2.47 -16.90 -12.19
N ALA A 37 3.08 -15.79 -11.79
CA ALA A 37 3.32 -15.46 -10.38
C ALA A 37 2.00 -15.15 -9.65
N MET A 38 0.99 -14.67 -10.37
CA MET A 38 -0.37 -14.50 -9.83
C MET A 38 -0.99 -15.83 -9.35
N THR A 39 -0.64 -16.98 -9.94
CA THR A 39 -1.16 -18.29 -9.53
C THR A 39 -0.35 -18.96 -8.42
N LEU A 40 0.92 -18.61 -8.23
CA LEU A 40 1.82 -19.30 -7.28
C LEU A 40 1.98 -18.64 -5.91
N GLY A 41 1.16 -17.64 -5.58
CA GLY A 41 1.05 -17.09 -4.23
C GLY A 41 1.89 -15.82 -4.02
N ARG A 42 1.24 -14.87 -3.33
CA ARG A 42 1.74 -13.53 -2.98
C ARG A 42 2.97 -13.60 -2.07
N SER A 43 4.16 -13.79 -2.64
CA SER A 43 5.40 -13.63 -1.88
C SER A 43 5.62 -12.14 -1.56
N ILE A 44 6.13 -11.83 -0.36
CA ILE A 44 6.45 -10.46 0.08
C ILE A 44 7.42 -9.77 -0.90
N LEU A 45 8.33 -10.55 -1.50
CA LEU A 45 9.27 -10.09 -2.53
C LEU A 45 8.56 -9.57 -3.79
N TRP A 46 7.43 -10.18 -4.17
CA TRP A 46 6.63 -9.72 -5.31
C TRP A 46 6.00 -8.36 -5.06
N LYS A 47 5.43 -8.13 -3.88
CA LYS A 47 4.87 -6.82 -3.48
C LYS A 47 5.93 -5.72 -3.52
N SER A 48 7.16 -6.01 -3.09
CA SER A 48 8.26 -5.03 -3.14
C SER A 48 8.79 -4.77 -4.56
N ALA A 49 8.79 -5.78 -5.43
CA ALA A 49 9.31 -5.67 -6.79
C ALA A 49 8.31 -5.04 -7.78
N GLN A 50 7.00 -5.21 -7.53
CA GLN A 50 5.91 -4.73 -8.38
C GLN A 50 6.03 -3.27 -8.87
N PRO A 51 6.34 -2.25 -8.04
CA PRO A 51 6.46 -0.88 -8.52
C PRO A 51 7.62 -0.68 -9.51
N TYR A 52 8.73 -1.38 -9.30
CA TYR A 52 9.88 -1.33 -10.21
C TYR A 52 9.55 -1.98 -11.56
N LEU A 53 8.83 -3.10 -11.53
CA LEU A 53 8.36 -3.77 -12.74
C LEU A 53 7.39 -2.89 -13.53
N LEU A 54 6.45 -2.22 -12.84
CA LEU A 54 5.52 -1.27 -13.47
C LEU A 54 6.26 -0.07 -14.08
N ALA A 55 7.29 0.46 -13.40
CA ALA A 55 8.09 1.56 -13.92
C ALA A 55 8.87 1.17 -15.18
N VAL A 56 9.51 0.00 -15.18
CA VAL A 56 10.19 -0.56 -16.35
C VAL A 56 9.21 -0.75 -17.51
N GLN A 57 8.01 -1.27 -17.23
CA GLN A 57 6.98 -1.49 -18.23
C GLN A 57 6.43 -0.17 -18.81
N ALA A 58 6.31 0.88 -17.99
CA ALA A 58 5.96 2.21 -18.46
C ALA A 58 7.04 2.81 -19.39
N LEU A 59 8.32 2.68 -19.02
CA LEU A 59 9.44 3.12 -19.87
C LEU A 59 9.47 2.39 -21.21
N LEU A 60 9.20 1.09 -21.22
CA LEU A 60 9.10 0.29 -22.43
C LEU A 60 7.92 0.70 -23.31
N SER A 61 6.76 1.03 -22.73
CA SER A 61 5.64 1.58 -23.48
C SER A 61 6.03 2.88 -24.20
N VAL A 62 6.72 3.80 -23.51
CA VAL A 62 7.23 5.04 -24.11
C VAL A 62 8.21 4.73 -25.25
N TYR A 63 9.11 3.76 -25.05
CA TYR A 63 10.04 3.31 -26.07
C TYR A 63 9.34 2.75 -27.31
N PHE A 64 8.32 1.88 -27.15
CA PHE A 64 7.58 1.32 -28.29
C PHE A 64 6.77 2.38 -29.03
N ILE A 65 6.20 3.36 -28.31
CA ILE A 65 5.54 4.51 -28.93
C ILE A 65 6.53 5.30 -29.79
N ALA A 66 7.70 5.64 -29.26
CA ALA A 66 8.74 6.35 -30.00
C ALA A 66 9.22 5.58 -31.25
N ARG A 67 9.37 4.24 -31.13
CA ARG A 67 9.74 3.38 -32.26
C ARG A 67 8.63 3.24 -33.30
N LEU A 68 7.36 3.20 -32.90
CA LEU A 68 6.22 3.21 -33.82
C LEU A 68 6.20 4.48 -34.67
N VAL A 69 6.49 5.65 -34.08
CA VAL A 69 6.58 6.93 -34.79
C VAL A 69 7.68 6.90 -35.86
N GLN A 70 8.81 6.22 -35.61
CA GLN A 70 9.95 6.13 -36.52
C GLN A 70 9.81 5.03 -37.59
N ALA A 71 9.14 3.91 -37.28
CA ALA A 71 9.14 2.70 -38.10
C ALA A 71 8.15 2.71 -39.29
N ARG A 72 7.54 3.88 -39.63
CA ARG A 72 6.37 4.03 -40.52
C ARG A 72 6.40 3.26 -41.85
N LYS A 73 7.59 2.92 -42.38
CA LYS A 73 7.73 2.20 -43.67
C LYS A 73 7.74 0.67 -43.57
N ASN A 74 8.06 0.06 -42.42
CA ASN A 74 8.17 -1.41 -42.31
C ASN A 74 6.97 -2.02 -41.58
N ARG A 75 6.00 -2.53 -42.35
CA ARG A 75 4.74 -3.11 -41.83
C ARG A 75 4.94 -4.27 -40.84
N SER A 76 5.99 -5.08 -40.99
CA SER A 76 6.27 -6.19 -40.07
C SER A 76 6.76 -5.68 -38.71
N ARG A 77 7.72 -4.75 -38.72
CA ARG A 77 8.22 -4.10 -37.49
C ARG A 77 7.13 -3.31 -36.78
N VAL A 78 6.29 -2.58 -37.52
CA VAL A 78 5.17 -1.82 -36.96
C VAL A 78 4.18 -2.76 -36.24
N ARG A 79 3.85 -3.93 -36.82
CA ARG A 79 2.99 -4.92 -36.17
C ARG A 79 3.59 -5.45 -34.86
N MET A 80 4.88 -5.79 -34.85
CA MET A 80 5.56 -6.23 -33.63
C MET A 80 5.51 -5.16 -32.53
N TYR A 81 5.81 -3.90 -32.85
CA TYR A 81 5.76 -2.83 -31.85
C TYR A 81 4.34 -2.58 -31.31
N TRP A 82 3.30 -2.71 -32.15
CA TRP A 82 1.91 -2.64 -31.69
C TRP A 82 1.55 -3.77 -30.72
N ILE A 83 1.96 -5.01 -31.04
CA ILE A 83 1.71 -6.17 -30.16
C ILE A 83 2.45 -5.97 -28.83
N SER A 84 3.73 -5.59 -28.86
CA SER A 84 4.51 -5.32 -27.65
C SER A 84 3.93 -4.18 -26.81
N LEU A 85 3.43 -3.12 -27.46
CA LEU A 85 2.77 -2.01 -26.77
C LEU A 85 1.48 -2.45 -26.09
N LEU A 86 0.66 -3.26 -26.78
CA LEU A 86 -0.60 -3.79 -26.23
C LEU A 86 -0.33 -4.67 -25.00
N ILE A 87 0.65 -5.58 -25.08
CA ILE A 87 1.08 -6.41 -23.96
C ILE A 87 1.53 -5.54 -22.79
N SER A 88 2.32 -4.50 -23.06
CA SER A 88 2.81 -3.57 -22.03
C SER A 88 1.67 -2.86 -21.31
N ILE A 89 0.70 -2.30 -22.05
CA ILE A 89 -0.47 -1.61 -21.51
C ILE A 89 -1.33 -2.56 -20.66
N VAL A 90 -1.60 -3.77 -21.16
CA VAL A 90 -2.39 -4.77 -20.43
C VAL A 90 -1.72 -5.14 -19.10
N GLY A 91 -0.40 -5.37 -19.11
CA GLY A 91 0.32 -5.68 -17.87
C GLY A 91 0.36 -4.52 -16.86
N ILE A 92 0.44 -3.26 -17.34
CA ILE A 92 0.29 -2.09 -16.47
C ILE A 92 -1.12 -2.06 -15.84
N GLY A 93 -2.17 -2.28 -16.64
CA GLY A 93 -3.54 -2.28 -16.16
C GLY A 93 -3.79 -3.37 -15.09
N LEU A 94 -3.30 -4.58 -15.33
CA LEU A 94 -3.39 -5.69 -14.37
C LEU A 94 -2.60 -5.40 -13.09
N GLY A 95 -1.38 -4.88 -13.21
CA GLY A 95 -0.55 -4.53 -12.06
C GLY A 95 -1.14 -3.40 -11.20
N LEU A 96 -1.74 -2.39 -11.82
CA LEU A 96 -2.44 -1.32 -11.10
C LEU A 96 -3.70 -1.83 -10.39
N ARG A 97 -4.50 -2.67 -11.05
CA ARG A 97 -5.69 -3.29 -10.44
C ARG A 97 -5.34 -4.09 -9.20
N GLU A 98 -4.26 -4.87 -9.24
CA GLU A 98 -3.82 -5.67 -8.09
C GLU A 98 -3.27 -4.79 -6.96
N ALA A 99 -2.56 -3.70 -7.30
CA ALA A 99 -2.08 -2.74 -6.31
C ALA A 99 -3.26 -2.05 -5.57
N ILE A 100 -4.32 -1.69 -6.29
CA ILE A 100 -5.54 -1.12 -5.70
C ILE A 100 -6.23 -2.15 -4.80
N ARG A 101 -6.46 -3.37 -5.30
CA ARG A 101 -7.10 -4.44 -4.53
C ARG A 101 -6.34 -4.76 -3.24
N THR A 102 -5.00 -4.75 -3.30
CA THR A 102 -4.16 -4.98 -2.12
C THR A 102 -4.30 -3.86 -1.09
N LYS A 103 -4.36 -2.60 -1.52
CA LYS A 103 -4.59 -1.45 -0.62
C LYS A 103 -5.96 -1.52 0.06
N GLU A 104 -7.01 -1.86 -0.67
CA GLU A 104 -8.35 -2.03 -0.10
C GLU A 104 -8.40 -3.16 0.93
N GLN A 105 -7.71 -4.27 0.65
CA GLN A 105 -7.57 -5.37 1.60
C GLN A 105 -6.80 -4.94 2.86
N GLU A 106 -5.70 -4.22 2.72
CA GLU A 106 -4.93 -3.71 3.86
C GLU A 106 -5.72 -2.69 4.68
N GLN A 107 -6.50 -1.82 4.03
CA GLN A 107 -7.42 -0.91 4.72
C GLN A 107 -8.51 -1.66 5.47
N THR A 108 -9.11 -2.67 4.85
CA THR A 108 -10.13 -3.52 5.50
C THR A 108 -9.53 -4.23 6.72
N ILE A 109 -8.33 -4.80 6.60
CA ILE A 109 -7.63 -5.44 7.73
C ILE A 109 -7.40 -4.41 8.85
N ARG A 110 -6.92 -3.21 8.55
CA ARG A 110 -6.73 -2.16 9.56
C ARG A 110 -8.04 -1.74 10.21
N ILE A 111 -9.15 -1.69 9.48
CA ILE A 111 -10.48 -1.38 10.04
C ILE A 111 -10.91 -2.51 10.97
N LEU A 112 -10.78 -3.77 10.54
CA LEU A 112 -11.13 -4.94 11.35
C LEU A 112 -10.27 -5.05 12.61
N GLU A 113 -8.96 -4.78 12.52
CA GLU A 113 -8.08 -4.72 13.68
C GLU A 113 -8.51 -3.60 14.63
N ASN A 114 -8.78 -2.40 14.09
CA ASN A 114 -9.27 -1.28 14.89
C ASN A 114 -10.62 -1.58 15.57
N LEU A 115 -11.50 -2.36 14.95
CA LEU A 115 -12.77 -2.77 15.53
C LEU A 115 -12.58 -3.88 16.56
N ARG A 116 -11.74 -4.87 16.28
CA ARG A 116 -11.45 -6.01 17.16
C ARG A 116 -10.92 -5.57 18.52
N TYR A 117 -10.10 -4.52 18.54
CA TYR A 117 -9.46 -4.02 19.75
C TYR A 117 -10.11 -2.75 20.31
N GLN A 118 -11.24 -2.32 19.76
CA GLN A 118 -11.98 -1.20 20.32
C GLN A 118 -12.85 -1.71 21.47
N GLU A 119 -12.46 -1.37 22.69
CA GLU A 119 -13.20 -1.69 23.90
C GLU A 119 -13.81 -0.41 24.49
N SER A 120 -14.78 -0.60 25.37
CA SER A 120 -15.54 0.49 25.98
C SER A 120 -15.73 0.19 27.46
N VAL A 121 -15.70 1.22 28.31
CA VAL A 121 -16.03 1.11 29.73
C VAL A 121 -17.03 2.20 30.11
N ALA A 122 -18.12 1.82 30.78
CA ALA A 122 -19.12 2.75 31.30
C ALA A 122 -18.79 3.13 32.75
N LEU A 123 -18.74 4.44 33.02
CA LEU A 123 -18.39 5.00 34.31
C LEU A 123 -19.53 5.91 34.80
N SER A 124 -20.03 5.63 35.99
CA SER A 124 -20.96 6.52 36.69
C SER A 124 -20.18 7.40 37.66
N PHE A 125 -20.33 8.71 37.56
CA PHE A 125 -19.66 9.66 38.43
C PHE A 125 -20.60 10.11 39.55
N ARG A 126 -20.08 10.19 40.77
CA ARG A 126 -20.86 10.64 41.93
C ARG A 126 -21.32 12.10 41.79
N HIS A 127 -20.50 12.92 41.14
CA HIS A 127 -20.80 14.30 40.76
C HIS A 127 -20.47 14.47 39.28
N LYS A 128 -21.27 15.24 38.55
CA LYS A 128 -21.02 15.50 37.12
C LYS A 128 -19.66 16.22 36.98
N PRO A 129 -18.64 15.59 36.35
CA PRO A 129 -17.33 16.19 36.18
C PRO A 129 -17.39 17.31 35.13
N ASP A 130 -16.44 18.24 35.18
CA ASP A 130 -16.22 19.17 34.08
C ASP A 130 -15.72 18.40 32.86
N LEU A 131 -16.49 18.47 31.77
CA LEU A 131 -16.19 17.77 30.52
C LEU A 131 -14.89 18.29 29.88
N ALA A 132 -14.53 19.56 30.09
CA ALA A 132 -13.31 20.14 29.55
C ALA A 132 -12.06 19.58 30.24
N GLU A 133 -12.09 19.48 31.57
CA GLU A 133 -11.02 18.91 32.38
C GLU A 133 -10.87 17.41 32.13
N LEU A 134 -11.99 16.67 32.15
CA LEU A 134 -12.04 15.24 31.89
C LEU A 134 -11.49 14.89 30.51
N LYS A 135 -11.73 15.76 29.51
CA LYS A 135 -11.17 15.63 28.17
C LYS A 135 -9.64 15.73 28.18
N MET A 136 -9.07 16.66 28.95
CA MET A 136 -7.61 16.81 29.01
C MET A 136 -6.99 15.56 29.62
N VAL A 137 -7.52 15.10 30.75
CA VAL A 137 -7.06 13.89 31.44
C VAL A 137 -7.12 12.67 30.52
N LEU A 138 -8.27 12.44 29.86
CA LEU A 138 -8.42 11.29 28.97
C LEU A 138 -7.61 11.43 27.67
N ALA A 139 -7.29 12.64 27.22
CA ALA A 139 -6.45 12.86 26.06
C ALA A 139 -4.97 12.56 26.34
N GLU A 140 -4.51 12.67 27.58
CA GLU A 140 -3.15 12.29 27.99
C GLU A 140 -2.94 10.77 27.97
N VAL A 141 -4.01 9.99 28.12
CA VAL A 141 -3.95 8.52 28.07
C VAL A 141 -3.87 8.03 26.62
N LYS A 142 -2.64 7.76 26.17
CA LYS A 142 -2.36 7.21 24.83
C LYS A 142 -3.14 5.91 24.59
N GLY A 143 -4.12 5.97 23.68
CA GLY A 143 -4.99 4.84 23.32
C GLY A 143 -6.48 5.08 23.61
N VAL A 144 -6.82 6.12 24.37
CA VAL A 144 -8.22 6.55 24.58
C VAL A 144 -8.71 7.35 23.38
N LYS A 145 -9.92 7.03 22.91
CA LYS A 145 -10.58 7.70 21.77
C LYS A 145 -11.61 8.69 22.28
N TRP A 146 -11.17 9.81 22.85
CA TRP A 146 -12.06 10.85 23.41
C TRP A 146 -13.19 11.30 22.47
N ARG A 147 -12.92 11.43 21.17
CA ARG A 147 -13.96 11.84 20.19
C ARG A 147 -15.15 10.89 20.10
N LYS A 148 -14.98 9.64 20.55
CA LYS A 148 -16.05 8.65 20.62
C LYS A 148 -16.66 8.58 22.02
N THR A 149 -16.03 9.17 23.04
CA THR A 149 -16.53 9.14 24.42
C THR A 149 -17.83 9.93 24.50
N VAL A 150 -18.91 9.28 24.96
CA VAL A 150 -20.25 9.88 25.04
C VAL A 150 -20.72 9.90 26.49
N TRP A 151 -21.47 10.95 26.83
CA TRP A 151 -22.24 10.99 28.08
C TRP A 151 -23.68 10.58 27.80
N GLU A 152 -24.08 9.40 28.28
CA GLU A 152 -25.42 8.84 28.07
C GLU A 152 -26.00 8.40 29.43
N GLU A 153 -27.24 8.77 29.71
CA GLU A 153 -27.99 8.31 30.90
C GLU A 153 -27.25 8.49 32.25
N GLY A 154 -26.46 9.56 32.38
CA GLY A 154 -25.69 9.82 33.61
C GLY A 154 -24.38 9.01 33.73
N LYS A 155 -23.98 8.32 32.66
CA LYS A 155 -22.74 7.55 32.57
C LYS A 155 -21.84 8.12 31.48
N LEU A 156 -20.53 8.04 31.68
CA LEU A 156 -19.52 8.30 30.67
C LEU A 156 -19.09 6.98 30.04
N ILE A 157 -19.28 6.84 28.73
CA ILE A 157 -18.79 5.69 27.98
C ILE A 157 -17.44 6.06 27.39
N VAL A 158 -16.35 5.51 27.94
CA VAL A 158 -14.99 5.76 27.46
C VAL A 158 -14.59 4.66 26.50
N HIS A 159 -14.29 5.02 25.25
CA HIS A 159 -13.76 4.08 24.27
C HIS A 159 -12.24 4.13 24.24
N TYR A 160 -11.60 2.97 24.17
CA TYR A 160 -10.14 2.86 24.12
C TYR A 160 -9.70 1.70 23.22
N HIS A 161 -8.41 1.67 22.90
CA HIS A 161 -7.81 0.62 22.09
C HIS A 161 -7.04 -0.35 22.99
N ALA A 162 -7.53 -1.58 23.16
CA ALA A 162 -7.04 -2.57 24.13
C ALA A 162 -5.56 -2.95 23.95
N GLN A 163 -5.03 -2.89 22.71
CA GLN A 163 -3.59 -3.10 22.48
C GLN A 163 -2.68 -1.96 22.94
N GLN A 164 -3.22 -0.75 23.14
CA GLN A 164 -2.44 0.44 23.51
C GLN A 164 -2.57 0.78 24.99
N VAL A 165 -3.74 0.54 25.57
CA VAL A 165 -4.06 0.83 26.96
C VAL A 165 -5.05 -0.20 27.48
N SER A 166 -4.84 -0.69 28.71
CA SER A 166 -5.79 -1.56 29.39
C SER A 166 -6.88 -0.74 30.11
N GLU A 167 -8.01 -1.37 30.41
CA GLU A 167 -9.09 -0.74 31.18
C GLU A 167 -8.55 -0.15 32.48
N GLU A 168 -7.76 -0.91 33.24
CA GLU A 168 -7.24 -0.52 34.55
C GLU A 168 -6.40 0.75 34.46
N LYS A 169 -5.63 0.92 33.38
CA LYS A 169 -4.79 2.11 33.19
C LYS A 169 -5.63 3.35 32.87
N VAL A 170 -6.74 3.20 32.15
CA VAL A 170 -7.71 4.29 31.96
C VAL A 170 -8.36 4.68 33.29
N LEU A 171 -8.78 3.69 34.09
CA LEU A 171 -9.38 3.94 35.41
C LEU A 171 -8.37 4.55 36.39
N GLN A 172 -7.11 4.11 36.34
CA GLN A 172 -6.04 4.65 37.17
C GLN A 172 -5.79 6.13 36.88
N ALA A 173 -5.69 6.53 35.60
CA ALA A 173 -5.51 7.94 35.23
C ALA A 173 -6.64 8.85 35.75
N LEU A 174 -7.89 8.35 35.72
CA LEU A 174 -9.04 9.08 36.27
C LEU A 174 -8.98 9.18 37.81
N ARG A 175 -8.53 8.13 38.50
CA ARG A 175 -8.36 8.16 39.98
C ARG A 175 -7.23 9.07 40.41
N GLU A 176 -6.10 9.05 39.70
CA GLU A 176 -4.95 9.93 39.96
C GLU A 176 -5.33 11.41 39.77
N SER A 177 -6.27 11.68 38.87
CA SER A 177 -6.85 13.03 38.66
C SER A 177 -7.92 13.41 39.69
N GLY A 178 -8.17 12.58 40.70
CA GLY A 178 -9.10 12.88 41.80
C GLY A 178 -10.57 12.57 41.53
N TYR A 179 -10.91 11.96 40.38
CA TYR A 179 -12.30 11.62 40.08
C TYR A 179 -12.78 10.38 40.87
N GLN A 180 -13.98 10.50 41.42
CA GLN A 180 -14.70 9.38 42.06
C GLN A 180 -15.77 8.85 41.12
N PHE A 181 -15.59 7.62 40.65
CA PHE A 181 -16.48 6.94 39.73
C PHE A 181 -16.68 5.47 40.13
N ALA A 182 -17.81 4.92 39.72
CA ALA A 182 -18.10 3.49 39.80
C ALA A 182 -18.16 2.92 38.38
N ARG A 183 -17.57 1.74 38.19
CA ARG A 183 -17.73 0.97 36.96
C ARG A 183 -19.17 0.48 36.89
N VAL A 184 -19.82 0.67 35.74
CA VAL A 184 -21.15 0.14 35.46
C VAL A 184 -21.04 -0.82 34.28
N GLN A 185 -21.90 -1.84 34.24
CA GLN A 185 -22.05 -2.65 33.04
C GLN A 185 -22.64 -1.78 31.92
N LEU A 186 -22.06 -1.93 30.73
CA LEU A 186 -22.57 -1.37 29.48
C LEU A 186 -23.90 -2.02 29.11
#